data_AF-A0A147BWR6-F1
#
_entry.id   AF-A0A147BWR6-F1
#
_cell.length_a   1.000
_cell.length_b   1.000
_cell.length_c   1.000
_cell.angle_alpha   90.00
_cell.angle_beta   90.00
_cell.angle_gamma   90.00
#
_symmetry.space_group_name_H-M   'P 1'
#
loop_
_entity.id
_entity.type
_entity.pdbx_description
1 polymer ?
#
loop_
_entity_poly.entity_id
_entity_poly.type
_entity_poly.pdbx_seq_one_letter_code
_entity_poly.pdbx_strand_id
1 'polypeptide(L)'
;MLEVYRLAFFCAFFYGNVDCAPVPEYIVYPKLLEAREINGQKVLHIEDGLTLTLEKLSVLADSLVFTEKNDGVATETIMNGTELEENLYQDRGKMAAVSVEEVDDTIQVMGVLNDKLRIAPLPLMTRSEEGYLAHRIYEVEPSRNHEENDADTLPEQEARTKGQTRSASMKHVPDPFLVEVHVMVDEHHYKVFRRREDLVTYLAVTIALVNLRYEDTSGLNIQFLLTSIQKEQRFARRFVEYDIDWPKANRTYADANTTFDDLLEKYGRSPADITVAVTGLVLADAYDPFTKDDVRVLGQARLGGVCNVNYSMVMVEDVPMSFGMVSLLPHELGHALGAPHDGLIYTWNKRLSPRLDCRKNRKGSNYGHFIMHPSEPGNVKFSNCSKEHMIAFISTLPTSCFELKSKQNCTTDVKELPGVSVNLTNICKLAHPNFLRWNVQRFEENCRFQCCSPRSLEGNDLACGAEHFLPDGADCGHGRRCVKGTCGYYDEYGAPTTPRQIA
;
A
#
# COMPACT_ATOMS: atom_id res chain seq x y z
N MET A 1 51.08 58.33 -39.60
CA MET A 1 50.82 58.03 -38.18
C MET A 1 49.63 57.09 -38.14
N LEU A 2 49.86 55.79 -37.88
CA LEU A 2 49.56 55.12 -36.59
C LEU A 2 48.09 55.33 -36.15
N GLU A 3 47.28 54.36 -35.77
CA GLU A 3 47.36 52.89 -35.65
C GLU A 3 46.02 52.44 -35.02
N VAL A 4 45.53 51.21 -35.34
CA VAL A 4 44.69 50.24 -34.56
C VAL A 4 43.46 50.74 -33.74
N TYR A 5 42.26 50.15 -33.73
CA TYR A 5 41.84 48.74 -33.59
C TYR A 5 40.42 48.50 -34.12
N ARG A 6 40.23 47.37 -34.80
CA ARG A 6 38.93 46.71 -35.01
C ARG A 6 38.52 45.98 -33.73
N LEU A 7 37.35 46.28 -33.17
CA LEU A 7 36.69 45.39 -32.21
C LEU A 7 35.62 44.59 -32.97
N ALA A 8 35.85 43.28 -33.07
CA ALA A 8 34.86 42.31 -33.48
C ALA A 8 33.86 42.09 -32.34
N PHE A 9 32.57 42.28 -32.61
CA PHE A 9 31.50 41.83 -31.73
C PHE A 9 31.44 40.30 -31.76
N PHE A 10 31.92 39.66 -30.69
CA PHE A 10 31.61 38.26 -30.43
C PHE A 10 30.15 38.16 -29.97
N CYS A 11 29.28 37.68 -30.86
CA CYS A 11 28.01 37.08 -30.45
C CYS A 11 28.31 35.73 -29.78
N ALA A 12 28.48 35.75 -28.46
CA ALA A 12 28.40 34.53 -27.67
C ALA A 12 26.92 34.11 -27.61
N PHE A 13 26.54 33.20 -28.51
CA PHE A 13 25.38 32.35 -28.28
C PHE A 13 25.69 31.48 -27.06
N PHE A 14 25.23 31.91 -25.88
CA PHE A 14 25.05 30.99 -24.77
C PHE A 14 23.92 30.04 -25.18
N TYR A 15 24.29 28.95 -25.85
CA TYR A 15 23.54 27.71 -25.74
C TYR A 15 23.57 27.34 -24.26
N GLY A 16 22.58 27.81 -23.52
CA GLY A 16 22.20 27.12 -22.30
C GLY A 16 21.82 25.72 -22.74
N ASN A 17 22.71 24.76 -22.52
CA ASN A 17 22.33 23.37 -22.47
C ASN A 17 21.28 23.28 -21.36
N VAL A 18 20.01 23.40 -21.76
CA VAL A 18 18.94 22.77 -21.03
C VAL A 18 19.27 21.29 -21.19
N ASP A 19 19.98 20.72 -20.22
CA ASP A 19 20.06 19.28 -20.05
C ASP A 19 18.64 18.81 -19.71
N CYS A 20 17.77 18.78 -20.71
CA CYS A 20 16.69 17.80 -20.78
C CYS A 20 17.36 16.47 -21.12
N ALA A 21 18.16 15.94 -20.20
CA ALA A 21 18.42 14.52 -20.20
C ALA A 21 17.04 13.87 -20.07
N PRO A 22 16.61 13.02 -21.02
CA PRO A 22 15.42 12.22 -20.81
C PRO A 22 15.69 11.41 -19.55
N VAL A 23 14.80 11.54 -18.55
CA VAL A 23 14.73 10.60 -17.44
C VAL A 23 14.79 9.20 -18.08
N PRO A 24 15.73 8.32 -17.72
CA PRO A 24 15.98 7.09 -18.48
C PRO A 24 14.80 6.14 -18.26
N GLU A 25 13.73 6.33 -19.02
CA GLU A 25 12.68 5.35 -19.22
C GLU A 25 13.11 4.43 -20.35
N TYR A 26 13.21 3.13 -20.07
CA TYR A 26 13.60 2.14 -21.06
C TYR A 26 12.86 0.83 -20.85
N ILE A 27 12.83 0.02 -21.92
CA ILE A 27 12.03 -1.19 -21.98
C ILE A 27 12.89 -2.40 -21.64
N VAL A 28 12.35 -3.28 -20.80
CA VAL A 28 12.97 -4.54 -20.39
C VAL A 28 11.97 -5.69 -20.49
N TYR A 29 12.49 -6.91 -20.44
CA TYR A 29 11.72 -8.15 -20.57
C TYR A 29 12.12 -9.11 -19.45
N PRO A 30 11.57 -8.93 -18.24
CA PRO A 30 11.98 -9.67 -17.07
C PRO A 30 11.61 -11.15 -17.17
N LYS A 31 12.42 -11.99 -16.52
CA LYS A 31 12.29 -13.45 -16.51
C LYS A 31 12.49 -13.98 -15.10
N LEU A 32 11.72 -14.99 -14.74
CA LEU A 32 11.92 -15.72 -13.50
C LEU A 32 12.90 -16.88 -13.74
N LEU A 33 13.99 -16.91 -12.99
CA LEU A 33 14.99 -17.95 -13.04
C LEU A 33 14.96 -18.74 -11.74
N GLU A 34 15.01 -20.07 -11.82
CA GLU A 34 15.21 -20.92 -10.65
C GLU A 34 16.70 -21.01 -10.33
N ALA A 35 17.08 -20.68 -9.09
CA ALA A 35 18.46 -20.87 -8.66
C ALA A 35 18.82 -22.36 -8.61
N ARG A 36 20.04 -22.71 -9.02
CA ARG A 36 20.60 -24.07 -8.92
C ARG A 36 20.98 -24.47 -7.48
N GLU A 37 20.70 -23.63 -6.50
CA GLU A 37 21.00 -23.89 -5.09
C GLU A 37 19.91 -24.72 -4.40
N ILE A 38 20.30 -25.37 -3.30
CA ILE A 38 19.55 -26.40 -2.57
C ILE A 38 18.20 -25.90 -2.01
N ASN A 39 17.97 -24.57 -1.99
CA ASN A 39 16.79 -23.94 -1.39
C ASN A 39 15.71 -23.49 -2.39
N GLY A 40 15.88 -23.67 -3.70
CA GLY A 40 14.85 -23.31 -4.69
C GLY A 40 14.50 -21.81 -4.71
N GLN A 41 15.45 -20.94 -4.34
CA GLN A 41 15.24 -19.49 -4.30
C GLN A 41 15.02 -18.95 -5.73
N LYS A 42 13.93 -18.20 -5.92
CA LYS A 42 13.60 -17.59 -7.21
C LYS A 42 14.44 -16.33 -7.42
N VAL A 43 14.99 -16.16 -8.61
CA VAL A 43 15.74 -14.96 -9.02
C VAL A 43 14.97 -14.27 -10.14
N LEU A 44 14.62 -13.01 -9.93
CA LEU A 44 14.06 -12.19 -10.99
C LEU A 44 15.21 -11.56 -11.79
N HIS A 45 15.39 -11.99 -13.03
CA HIS A 45 16.32 -11.37 -13.96
C HIS A 45 15.60 -10.32 -14.79
N ILE A 46 16.03 -9.06 -14.69
CA ILE A 46 15.40 -7.94 -15.40
C ILE A 46 16.23 -7.56 -16.62
N GLU A 47 17.54 -7.37 -16.42
CA GLU A 47 18.55 -7.19 -17.46
C GLU A 47 19.96 -7.44 -16.89
N ASP A 48 20.98 -7.34 -17.74
CA ASP A 48 22.37 -7.47 -17.32
C ASP A 48 22.74 -6.43 -16.25
N GLY A 49 23.16 -6.90 -15.08
CA GLY A 49 23.48 -6.05 -13.93
C GLY A 49 22.29 -5.71 -13.03
N LEU A 50 21.05 -6.05 -13.43
CA LEU A 50 19.84 -5.79 -12.65
C LEU A 50 19.02 -7.08 -12.45
N THR A 51 19.21 -7.68 -11.29
CA THR A 51 18.51 -8.87 -10.82
C THR A 51 17.94 -8.65 -9.43
N LEU A 52 16.89 -9.35 -9.01
CA LEU A 52 16.46 -9.37 -7.60
C LEU A 52 16.48 -10.81 -7.09
N THR A 53 17.01 -10.99 -5.88
CA THR A 53 16.91 -12.26 -5.17
C THR A 53 15.59 -12.25 -4.39
N LEU A 54 14.63 -13.07 -4.80
CA LEU A 54 13.27 -12.97 -4.28
C LEU A 54 13.13 -13.70 -2.93
N GLU A 55 12.95 -12.92 -1.86
CA GLU A 55 12.50 -13.38 -0.55
C GLU A 55 10.99 -13.14 -0.44
N LYS A 56 10.23 -14.07 0.13
CA LYS A 56 8.81 -13.84 0.45
C LYS A 56 8.68 -12.72 1.48
N LEU A 57 7.78 -11.77 1.24
CA LEU A 57 7.44 -10.74 2.22
C LEU A 57 6.09 -11.06 2.88
N SER A 58 5.89 -10.57 4.09
CA SER A 58 4.60 -10.63 4.80
C SER A 58 4.37 -9.34 5.58
N VAL A 59 3.29 -8.65 5.24
CA VAL A 59 2.91 -7.29 5.64
C VAL A 59 1.40 -7.09 5.74
N LEU A 60 0.58 -8.05 5.33
CA LEU A 60 -0.87 -8.06 5.45
C LEU A 60 -1.29 -8.88 6.67
N ALA A 61 -2.36 -8.47 7.33
CA ALA A 61 -3.06 -9.36 8.25
C ALA A 61 -3.71 -10.52 7.46
N ASP A 62 -3.81 -11.71 8.08
CA ASP A 62 -4.44 -12.90 7.49
C ASP A 62 -5.83 -12.60 6.89
N SER A 63 -6.58 -11.70 7.52
CA SER A 63 -7.84 -11.15 7.04
C SER A 63 -7.73 -9.64 6.89
N LEU A 64 -7.67 -9.17 5.66
CA LEU A 64 -7.65 -7.75 5.33
C LEU A 64 -9.08 -7.25 5.15
N VAL A 65 -9.47 -6.20 5.87
CA VAL A 65 -10.81 -5.58 5.70
C VAL A 65 -10.75 -4.49 4.64
N PHE A 66 -11.54 -4.62 3.59
CA PHE A 66 -11.65 -3.65 2.51
C PHE A 66 -13.01 -2.96 2.54
N THR A 67 -13.03 -1.67 2.82
CA THR A 67 -14.24 -0.86 2.97
C THR A 67 -14.44 0.06 1.76
N GLU A 68 -15.64 0.03 1.20
CA GLU A 68 -16.04 0.92 0.11
C GLU A 68 -17.38 1.56 0.41
N LYS A 69 -17.53 2.82 0.04
CA LYS A 69 -18.79 3.54 0.17
C LYS A 69 -19.45 3.71 -1.19
N ASN A 70 -20.49 2.92 -1.45
CA ASN A 70 -21.33 3.04 -2.63
C ASN A 70 -22.68 3.64 -2.22
N ASP A 71 -23.08 4.74 -2.85
CA ASP A 71 -24.36 5.43 -2.59
C ASP A 71 -24.65 5.75 -1.12
N GLY A 72 -23.60 6.03 -0.34
CA GLY A 72 -23.70 6.37 1.08
C GLY A 72 -23.66 5.18 2.04
N VAL A 73 -23.76 3.94 1.54
CA VAL A 73 -23.66 2.71 2.34
C VAL A 73 -22.21 2.20 2.31
N ALA A 74 -21.61 2.03 3.48
CA ALA A 74 -20.31 1.39 3.62
C ALA A 74 -20.47 -0.13 3.54
N THR A 75 -19.77 -0.76 2.61
CA THR A 75 -19.70 -2.22 2.46
C THR A 75 -18.29 -2.68 2.78
N GLU A 76 -18.18 -3.65 3.69
CA GLU A 76 -16.91 -4.30 4.05
C GLU A 76 -16.78 -5.63 3.31
N THR A 77 -15.61 -5.86 2.74
CA THR A 77 -15.21 -7.13 2.14
C THR A 77 -13.98 -7.65 2.88
N ILE A 78 -14.03 -8.89 3.36
CA ILE A 78 -12.85 -9.53 3.96
C ILE A 78 -12.08 -10.23 2.84
N MET A 79 -10.81 -9.89 2.69
CA MET A 79 -9.89 -10.47 1.71
C MET A 79 -8.85 -11.34 2.43
N ASN A 80 -8.45 -12.45 1.81
CA ASN A 80 -7.45 -13.35 2.37
C ASN A 80 -6.05 -12.75 2.16
N GLY A 81 -5.45 -12.25 3.24
CA GLY A 81 -4.13 -11.62 3.20
C GLY A 81 -3.05 -12.60 2.75
N THR A 82 -3.09 -13.86 3.21
CA THR A 82 -2.10 -14.88 2.82
C THR A 82 -2.11 -15.14 1.31
N GLU A 83 -3.29 -15.20 0.69
CA GLU A 83 -3.43 -15.36 -0.77
C GLU A 83 -2.92 -14.13 -1.53
N LEU A 84 -3.22 -12.93 -1.04
CA LEU A 84 -2.76 -11.67 -1.63
C LEU A 84 -1.22 -11.50 -1.57
N GLU A 85 -0.55 -12.19 -0.65
CA GLU A 85 0.92 -12.20 -0.51
C GLU A 85 1.62 -13.27 -1.35
N GLU A 86 0.88 -14.20 -1.96
CA GLU A 86 1.43 -15.33 -2.72
C GLU A 86 2.34 -14.90 -3.88
N ASN A 87 2.23 -13.66 -4.34
CA ASN A 87 3.02 -13.11 -5.45
C ASN A 87 3.89 -11.92 -5.03
N LEU A 88 4.03 -11.64 -3.73
CA LEU A 88 4.81 -10.52 -3.22
C LEU A 88 6.20 -10.97 -2.75
N TYR A 89 7.20 -10.18 -3.12
CA TYR A 89 8.60 -10.49 -2.86
C TYR A 89 9.41 -9.24 -2.54
N GLN A 90 10.49 -9.40 -1.78
CA GLN A 90 11.44 -8.35 -1.43
C GLN A 90 12.88 -8.80 -1.64
N ASP A 91 13.76 -7.83 -1.81
CA ASP A 91 15.22 -8.00 -1.77
C ASP A 91 15.79 -6.92 -0.83
N ARG A 92 16.10 -7.32 0.41
CA ARG A 92 16.61 -6.43 1.46
C ARG A 92 17.92 -5.76 1.07
N GLY A 93 18.79 -6.49 0.37
CA GLY A 93 20.10 -5.97 -0.06
C GLY A 93 19.96 -4.83 -1.06
N LYS A 94 18.86 -4.81 -1.81
CA LYS A 94 18.57 -3.79 -2.83
C LYS A 94 17.50 -2.78 -2.40
N MET A 95 16.96 -2.90 -1.19
CA MET A 95 15.81 -2.11 -0.72
C MET A 95 14.63 -2.17 -1.70
N ALA A 96 14.40 -3.36 -2.26
CA ALA A 96 13.45 -3.59 -3.34
C ALA A 96 12.26 -4.42 -2.85
N ALA A 97 11.08 -4.16 -3.42
CA ALA A 97 9.88 -4.97 -3.23
C ALA A 97 9.04 -4.94 -4.50
N VAL A 98 8.57 -6.11 -4.92
CA VAL A 98 7.86 -6.33 -6.18
C VAL A 98 6.71 -7.33 -6.01
N SER A 99 5.65 -7.10 -6.77
CA SER A 99 4.66 -8.12 -7.12
C SER A 99 5.10 -8.80 -8.41
N VAL A 100 5.04 -10.13 -8.44
CA VAL A 100 5.39 -10.96 -9.60
C VAL A 100 4.23 -11.92 -9.88
N GLU A 101 3.43 -11.65 -10.90
CA GLU A 101 2.31 -12.48 -11.34
C GLU A 101 2.71 -13.30 -12.58
N GLU A 102 2.41 -14.60 -12.59
CA GLU A 102 2.57 -15.45 -13.77
C GLU A 102 1.33 -15.33 -14.67
N VAL A 103 1.52 -14.97 -15.95
CA VAL A 103 0.46 -14.75 -16.95
C VAL A 103 0.92 -15.34 -18.28
N ASP A 104 0.15 -16.26 -18.88
CA ASP A 104 0.45 -16.89 -20.19
C ASP A 104 1.91 -17.37 -20.34
N ASP A 105 2.42 -18.14 -19.38
CA ASP A 105 3.81 -18.66 -19.34
C ASP A 105 4.90 -17.56 -19.32
N THR A 106 4.53 -16.33 -19.01
CA THR A 106 5.43 -15.19 -18.77
C THR A 106 5.08 -14.52 -17.44
N ILE A 107 5.76 -13.43 -17.11
CA ILE A 107 5.59 -12.75 -15.83
C ILE A 107 5.25 -11.28 -16.04
N GLN A 108 4.42 -10.77 -15.12
CA GLN A 108 4.11 -9.38 -14.95
C GLN A 108 4.70 -8.92 -13.61
N VAL A 109 5.50 -7.86 -13.64
CA VAL A 109 6.21 -7.33 -12.48
C VAL A 109 5.83 -5.87 -12.25
N MET A 110 5.45 -5.56 -11.01
CA MET A 110 5.19 -4.19 -10.56
C MET A 110 5.87 -3.95 -9.22
N GLY A 111 6.60 -2.84 -9.09
CA GLY A 111 7.17 -2.48 -7.79
C GLY A 111 8.36 -1.55 -7.86
N VAL A 112 9.18 -1.62 -6.82
CA VAL A 112 10.37 -0.80 -6.60
C VAL A 112 11.61 -1.67 -6.65
N LEU A 113 12.57 -1.29 -7.49
CA LEU A 113 13.80 -2.06 -7.74
C LEU A 113 14.98 -1.61 -6.87
N ASN A 114 14.99 -0.33 -6.49
CA ASN A 114 15.91 0.28 -5.53
C ASN A 114 15.39 1.68 -5.14
N ASP A 115 16.22 2.52 -4.52
CA ASP A 115 15.90 3.88 -4.10
C ASP A 115 15.31 4.74 -5.25
N LYS A 116 15.79 4.55 -6.47
CA LYS A 116 15.48 5.38 -7.65
C LYS A 116 14.58 4.71 -8.67
N LEU A 117 14.77 3.43 -8.91
CA LEU A 117 14.19 2.72 -10.05
C LEU A 117 12.87 2.05 -9.66
N ARG A 118 11.92 2.13 -10.58
CA ARG A 118 10.61 1.48 -10.52
C ARG A 118 10.43 0.59 -11.75
N ILE A 119 9.59 -0.44 -11.61
CA ILE A 119 9.20 -1.30 -12.73
C ILE A 119 7.68 -1.35 -12.84
N ALA A 120 7.17 -1.23 -14.07
CA ALA A 120 5.76 -1.37 -14.37
C ALA A 120 5.55 -2.13 -15.69
N PRO A 121 4.48 -2.94 -15.80
CA PRO A 121 4.18 -3.68 -17.01
C PRO A 121 3.62 -2.79 -18.12
N LEU A 122 3.90 -3.16 -19.37
CA LEU A 122 3.37 -2.55 -20.59
C LEU A 122 2.55 -3.59 -21.38
N PRO A 123 1.34 -3.97 -20.93
CA PRO A 123 0.60 -5.10 -21.48
C PRO A 123 0.14 -4.90 -22.94
N LEU A 124 0.08 -3.64 -23.41
CA LEU A 124 -0.30 -3.30 -24.79
C LEU A 124 0.89 -3.24 -25.75
N MET A 125 2.11 -3.38 -25.25
CA MET A 125 3.33 -3.33 -26.06
C MET A 125 3.68 -4.73 -26.60
N THR A 126 4.39 -4.76 -27.73
CA THR A 126 4.81 -6.03 -28.36
C THR A 126 5.71 -6.83 -27.42
N ARG A 127 5.39 -8.12 -27.29
CA ARG A 127 6.22 -9.10 -26.58
C ARG A 127 7.58 -9.24 -27.25
N SER A 128 8.59 -9.73 -26.52
CA SER A 128 9.89 -10.06 -27.11
C SER A 128 9.76 -11.19 -28.16
N GLU A 129 10.81 -11.43 -28.94
CA GLU A 129 10.87 -12.58 -29.87
C GLU A 129 10.64 -13.92 -29.15
N GLU A 130 11.03 -14.00 -27.88
CA GLU A 130 10.88 -15.16 -27.00
C GLU A 130 9.53 -15.19 -26.25
N GLY A 131 8.65 -14.21 -26.48
CA GLY A 131 7.29 -14.19 -25.93
C GLY A 131 7.14 -13.50 -24.56
N TYR A 132 8.17 -12.83 -24.04
CA TYR A 132 8.13 -12.14 -22.74
C TYR A 132 7.36 -10.82 -22.80
N LEU A 133 6.64 -10.49 -21.73
CA LEU A 133 5.93 -9.22 -21.60
C LEU A 133 6.90 -8.04 -21.41
N ALA A 134 6.62 -6.96 -22.15
CA ALA A 134 7.38 -5.73 -22.04
C ALA A 134 7.09 -5.02 -20.71
N HIS A 135 8.13 -4.48 -20.09
CA HIS A 135 8.05 -3.66 -18.90
C HIS A 135 8.83 -2.37 -19.15
N ARG A 136 8.43 -1.31 -18.46
CA ARG A 136 9.24 -0.10 -18.37
C ARG A 136 9.96 -0.03 -17.04
N ILE A 137 11.22 0.35 -17.09
CA ILE A 137 11.95 0.89 -15.94
C ILE A 137 11.93 2.41 -16.06
N TYR A 138 11.67 3.09 -14.94
CA TYR A 138 11.72 4.54 -14.89
C TYR A 138 12.27 4.99 -13.53
N GLU A 139 12.95 6.14 -13.53
CA GLU A 139 13.48 6.77 -12.31
C GLU A 139 12.41 7.68 -11.69
N VAL A 140 12.29 7.60 -10.37
CA VAL A 140 11.51 8.52 -9.55
C VAL A 140 12.49 9.24 -8.63
N GLU A 141 12.60 10.56 -8.76
CA GLU A 141 13.47 11.35 -7.89
C GLU A 141 12.96 11.37 -6.45
N PRO A 142 13.86 11.38 -5.45
CA PRO A 142 13.48 11.56 -4.05
C PRO A 142 12.76 12.90 -3.85
N SER A 143 11.65 12.88 -3.10
CA SER A 143 10.90 14.10 -2.77
C SER A 143 11.77 15.07 -1.95
N ARG A 144 11.79 16.33 -2.37
CA ARG A 144 12.48 17.45 -1.70
C ARG A 144 11.54 18.62 -1.52
N ASN A 145 11.59 19.24 -0.35
CA ASN A 145 11.06 20.58 -0.11
C ASN A 145 12.21 21.58 -0.17
N HIS A 146 11.95 22.77 -0.71
CA HIS A 146 13.00 23.79 -0.85
C HIS A 146 13.31 24.52 0.47
N GLU A 147 12.46 24.41 1.50
CA GLU A 147 12.70 24.99 2.83
C GLU A 147 12.29 24.09 4.01
N GLU A 148 12.73 24.48 5.20
CA GLU A 148 12.55 23.82 6.49
C GLU A 148 11.14 24.14 7.03
N ASN A 149 10.15 23.31 6.70
CA ASN A 149 8.82 23.46 7.27
C ASN A 149 8.83 23.01 8.74
N ASP A 150 8.98 23.98 9.64
CA ASP A 150 8.99 23.79 11.11
C ASP A 150 7.56 23.62 11.66
N ALA A 151 6.71 22.89 10.93
CA ALA A 151 5.29 22.68 11.24
C ALA A 151 5.06 21.54 12.23
N ASP A 152 6.05 21.21 13.06
CA ASP A 152 5.89 20.33 14.21
C ASP A 152 4.96 21.02 15.21
N THR A 153 3.65 20.91 15.01
CA THR A 153 2.66 21.32 16.01
C THR A 153 2.70 20.29 17.13
N LEU A 154 3.63 20.54 18.06
CA LEU A 154 3.76 19.82 19.31
C LEU A 154 2.42 19.87 20.04
N PRO A 155 1.76 18.73 20.31
CA PRO A 155 0.49 18.75 21.04
C PRO A 155 0.69 19.40 22.42
N GLU A 156 -0.15 20.37 22.77
CA GLU A 156 -0.32 20.82 24.17
C GLU A 156 -1.03 19.70 24.96
N GLN A 157 -0.34 18.61 25.26
CA GLN A 157 -0.78 17.67 26.28
C GLN A 157 0.37 17.28 27.21
N GLU A 158 0.19 17.58 28.50
CA GLU A 158 1.07 17.14 29.56
C GLU A 158 1.21 15.61 29.51
N ALA A 159 2.43 15.14 29.20
CA ALA A 159 2.78 13.73 29.25
C ALA A 159 2.34 13.12 30.60
N ARG A 160 1.40 12.17 30.57
CA ARG A 160 0.98 11.41 31.76
C ARG A 160 2.20 10.72 32.35
N THR A 161 2.69 11.26 33.45
CA THR A 161 4.00 10.88 34.00
C THR A 161 3.87 9.59 34.81
N LYS A 162 4.16 8.43 34.20
CA LYS A 162 4.40 7.19 34.96
C LYS A 162 5.90 7.05 35.23
N GLY A 163 6.26 7.01 36.51
CA GLY A 163 7.63 6.91 36.95
C GLY A 163 8.20 5.49 36.87
N GLN A 164 8.62 5.03 35.69
CA GLN A 164 9.36 3.75 35.54
C GLN A 164 10.78 3.96 34.97
N THR A 165 11.72 3.10 35.33
CA THR A 165 13.13 3.18 34.88
C THR A 165 13.25 2.65 33.45
N ARG A 166 14.21 3.16 32.65
CA ARG A 166 14.41 2.82 31.23
C ARG A 166 14.52 1.30 30.96
N SER A 167 15.08 0.55 31.91
CA SER A 167 15.19 -0.92 31.83
C SER A 167 13.91 -1.67 32.26
N ALA A 168 13.00 -1.02 33.00
CA ALA A 168 11.71 -1.58 33.38
C ALA A 168 10.59 -1.24 32.36
N SER A 169 10.68 -0.12 31.64
CA SER A 169 9.69 0.29 30.64
C SER A 169 9.78 -0.53 29.35
N MET A 170 10.99 -0.83 28.85
CA MET A 170 11.17 -1.67 27.66
C MET A 170 10.74 -3.14 27.86
N LYS A 171 10.67 -3.65 29.10
CA LYS A 171 10.28 -5.05 29.37
C LYS A 171 8.85 -5.41 28.92
N HIS A 172 8.02 -4.42 28.64
CA HIS A 172 6.62 -4.61 28.25
C HIS A 172 6.38 -4.35 26.76
N VAL A 173 7.40 -3.90 26.01
CA VAL A 173 7.29 -3.67 24.56
C VAL A 173 7.67 -4.97 23.84
N PRO A 174 6.77 -5.53 23.00
CA PRO A 174 7.10 -6.69 22.19
C PRO A 174 8.23 -6.40 21.19
N ASP A 175 8.97 -7.45 20.83
CA ASP A 175 9.98 -7.42 19.77
C ASP A 175 9.70 -8.61 18.82
N PRO A 176 9.16 -8.39 17.61
CA PRO A 176 8.87 -7.09 17.01
C PRO A 176 7.67 -6.35 17.64
N PHE A 177 7.71 -5.01 17.63
CA PHE A 177 6.57 -4.14 17.86
C PHE A 177 5.80 -3.97 16.54
N LEU A 178 4.66 -4.65 16.46
CA LEU A 178 3.77 -4.59 15.30
C LEU A 178 2.81 -3.40 15.44
N VAL A 179 2.74 -2.56 14.42
CA VAL A 179 1.82 -1.41 14.33
C VAL A 179 0.79 -1.71 13.26
N GLU A 180 -0.47 -1.86 13.65
CA GLU A 180 -1.57 -2.10 12.72
C GLU A 180 -1.94 -0.82 11.97
N VAL A 181 -1.93 -0.88 10.64
CA VAL A 181 -2.18 0.24 9.74
C VAL A 181 -3.51 0.07 9.04
N HIS A 182 -4.35 1.11 9.15
CA HIS A 182 -5.52 1.32 8.33
C HIS A 182 -5.18 2.33 7.22
N VAL A 183 -5.33 1.98 5.95
CA VAL A 183 -5.07 2.92 4.84
C VAL A 183 -6.37 3.45 4.29
N MET A 184 -6.52 4.77 4.25
CA MET A 184 -7.63 5.46 3.61
C MET A 184 -7.16 6.13 2.34
N VAL A 185 -7.82 5.88 1.20
CA VAL A 185 -7.43 6.43 -0.12
C VAL A 185 -8.56 7.27 -0.72
N ASP A 186 -8.21 8.40 -1.35
CA ASP A 186 -9.20 9.27 -2.02
C ASP A 186 -9.52 8.86 -3.46
N GLU A 187 -10.56 9.46 -4.03
CA GLU A 187 -10.96 9.19 -5.41
C GLU A 187 -9.92 9.60 -6.45
N HIS A 188 -9.01 10.50 -6.11
CA HIS A 188 -7.92 10.89 -6.99
C HIS A 188 -6.84 9.82 -7.05
N HIS A 189 -6.68 9.05 -5.97
CA HIS A 189 -5.77 7.92 -5.87
C HIS A 189 -6.39 6.62 -6.41
N TYR A 190 -7.50 6.17 -5.81
CA TYR A 190 -7.97 4.80 -6.01
C TYR A 190 -8.58 4.55 -7.40
N LYS A 191 -9.02 5.59 -8.12
CA LYS A 191 -9.72 5.43 -9.42
C LYS A 191 -8.85 4.84 -10.53
N VAL A 192 -7.54 4.87 -10.36
CA VAL A 192 -6.57 4.33 -11.32
C VAL A 192 -6.54 2.80 -11.28
N PHE A 193 -6.87 2.22 -10.12
CA PHE A 193 -6.91 0.78 -9.91
C PHE A 193 -8.27 0.22 -10.35
N ARG A 194 -8.24 -0.81 -11.23
CA ARG A 194 -9.45 -1.42 -11.78
C ARG A 194 -10.04 -2.46 -10.81
N ARG A 195 -9.18 -3.26 -10.19
CA ARG A 195 -9.55 -4.29 -9.23
C ARG A 195 -9.16 -3.86 -7.81
N ARG A 196 -9.82 -4.44 -6.79
CA ARG A 196 -9.47 -4.14 -5.38
C ARG A 196 -8.10 -4.70 -5.06
N GLU A 197 -7.83 -5.89 -5.57
CA GLU A 197 -6.59 -6.64 -5.49
C GLU A 197 -5.41 -5.78 -5.97
N ASP A 198 -5.54 -5.08 -7.11
CA ASP A 198 -4.46 -4.23 -7.63
C ASP A 198 -4.07 -3.11 -6.64
N LEU A 199 -5.06 -2.48 -6.00
CA LEU A 199 -4.83 -1.45 -4.97
C LEU A 199 -4.22 -2.06 -3.70
N VAL A 200 -4.73 -3.22 -3.27
CA VAL A 200 -4.21 -3.95 -2.11
C VAL A 200 -2.74 -4.32 -2.32
N THR A 201 -2.41 -4.92 -3.46
CA THR A 201 -1.05 -5.26 -3.88
C THR A 201 -0.13 -4.04 -3.88
N TYR A 202 -0.59 -2.91 -4.44
CA TYR A 202 0.18 -1.66 -4.46
C TYR A 202 0.48 -1.14 -3.04
N LEU A 203 -0.53 -1.12 -2.16
CA LEU A 203 -0.35 -0.67 -0.78
C LEU A 203 0.47 -1.67 0.05
N ALA A 204 0.33 -2.98 -0.17
CA ALA A 204 1.14 -4.01 0.48
C ALA A 204 2.63 -3.85 0.14
N VAL A 205 2.96 -3.72 -1.15
CA VAL A 205 4.34 -3.46 -1.60
C VAL A 205 4.87 -2.15 -1.00
N THR A 206 4.03 -1.12 -0.91
CA THR A 206 4.39 0.16 -0.27
C THR A 206 4.74 -0.03 1.20
N ILE A 207 3.91 -0.72 1.98
CA ILE A 207 4.15 -0.99 3.41
C ILE A 207 5.39 -1.88 3.60
N ALA A 208 5.65 -2.84 2.72
CA ALA A 208 6.90 -3.60 2.75
C ALA A 208 8.14 -2.71 2.58
N LEU A 209 8.09 -1.76 1.64
CA LEU A 209 9.19 -0.81 1.43
C LEU A 209 9.37 0.15 2.61
N VAL A 210 8.28 0.52 3.28
CA VAL A 210 8.34 1.25 4.56
C VAL A 210 9.05 0.40 5.60
N ASN A 211 8.64 -0.87 5.78
CA ASN A 211 9.27 -1.78 6.74
C ASN A 211 10.78 -1.92 6.52
N LEU A 212 11.24 -2.04 5.27
CA LEU A 212 12.67 -2.08 4.94
C LEU A 212 13.44 -0.84 5.46
N ARG A 213 12.82 0.34 5.48
CA ARG A 213 13.44 1.58 6.03
C ARG A 213 13.45 1.62 7.55
N TYR A 214 12.51 0.93 8.20
CA TYR A 214 12.46 0.79 9.66
C TYR A 214 13.35 -0.32 10.20
N GLU A 215 13.83 -1.26 9.38
CA GLU A 215 14.75 -2.30 9.84
C GLU A 215 16.07 -1.77 10.42
N ASP A 216 16.48 -0.56 10.03
CA ASP A 216 17.66 0.11 10.59
C ASP A 216 17.39 0.76 11.96
N THR A 217 16.20 0.64 12.58
CA THR A 217 15.92 1.13 13.94
C THR A 217 16.54 0.24 15.01
N SER A 218 17.87 0.12 15.00
CA SER A 218 18.67 -0.62 15.99
C SER A 218 18.17 -0.39 17.42
N GLY A 219 17.72 -1.46 18.09
CA GLY A 219 17.24 -1.42 19.48
C GLY A 219 15.73 -1.61 19.68
N LEU A 220 14.91 -1.49 18.62
CA LEU A 220 13.50 -1.88 18.62
C LEU A 220 13.06 -2.20 17.18
N ASN A 221 12.63 -3.43 16.92
CA ASN A 221 12.14 -3.85 15.60
C ASN A 221 10.69 -3.39 15.43
N ILE A 222 10.48 -2.34 14.65
CA ILE A 222 9.15 -1.78 14.36
C ILE A 222 8.72 -2.31 13.01
N GLN A 223 7.52 -2.90 12.94
CA GLN A 223 6.96 -3.39 11.68
C GLN A 223 5.51 -2.94 11.55
N PHE A 224 5.16 -2.45 10.37
CA PHE A 224 3.82 -2.04 10.01
C PHE A 224 3.09 -3.21 9.35
N LEU A 225 1.87 -3.46 9.83
CA LEU A 225 0.98 -4.51 9.36
C LEU A 225 -0.27 -3.87 8.75
N LEU A 226 -0.50 -4.03 7.45
CA LEU A 226 -1.68 -3.52 6.78
C LEU A 226 -2.89 -4.42 7.12
N THR A 227 -3.83 -3.87 7.89
CA THR A 227 -5.00 -4.62 8.40
C THR A 227 -6.29 -4.26 7.70
N SER A 228 -6.38 -3.04 7.17
CA SER A 228 -7.60 -2.59 6.47
C SER A 228 -7.34 -1.46 5.49
N ILE A 229 -8.18 -1.38 4.46
CA ILE A 229 -8.17 -0.35 3.44
C ILE A 229 -9.57 0.24 3.30
N GLN A 230 -9.69 1.56 3.19
CA GLN A 230 -10.95 2.25 2.94
C GLN A 230 -10.84 3.19 1.75
N LYS A 231 -11.75 3.05 0.77
CA LYS A 231 -11.98 4.09 -0.23
C LYS A 231 -12.90 5.15 0.37
N GLU A 232 -12.39 6.36 0.53
CA GLU A 232 -13.17 7.50 1.04
C GLU A 232 -13.24 8.61 -0.01
N GLN A 233 -14.46 8.99 -0.39
CA GLN A 233 -14.66 10.05 -1.36
C GLN A 233 -14.63 11.42 -0.69
N ARG A 234 -14.02 12.39 -1.38
CA ARG A 234 -14.07 13.81 -1.03
C ARG A 234 -13.55 14.12 0.38
N PHE A 235 -12.55 13.38 0.85
CA PHE A 235 -11.89 13.74 2.11
C PHE A 235 -10.96 14.94 1.94
N ALA A 236 -10.35 15.12 0.77
CA ALA A 236 -9.49 16.26 0.48
C ALA A 236 -10.30 17.55 0.24
N ARG A 237 -9.96 18.61 0.97
CA ARG A 237 -10.43 19.98 0.70
C ARG A 237 -9.64 20.55 -0.46
N ARG A 238 -10.32 20.97 -1.52
CA ARG A 238 -9.69 21.32 -2.78
C ARG A 238 -9.72 22.82 -3.04
N PHE A 239 -8.64 23.34 -3.60
CA PHE A 239 -8.57 24.68 -4.18
C PHE A 239 -7.84 24.64 -5.53
N VAL A 240 -7.94 25.72 -6.30
CA VAL A 240 -7.32 25.83 -7.62
C VAL A 240 -6.42 27.05 -7.63
N GLU A 241 -5.18 26.85 -8.06
CA GLU A 241 -4.18 27.91 -8.24
C GLU A 241 -3.24 27.54 -9.39
N TYR A 242 -2.32 28.43 -9.77
CA TYR A 242 -1.29 28.12 -10.76
C TYR A 242 -0.45 26.91 -10.32
N ASP A 243 0.00 26.09 -11.29
CA ASP A 243 0.84 24.94 -11.00
C ASP A 243 2.23 25.43 -10.56
N ILE A 244 2.62 25.08 -9.34
CA ILE A 244 3.91 25.38 -8.73
C ILE A 244 5.09 25.01 -9.63
N ASP A 245 5.00 23.90 -10.36
CA ASP A 245 6.06 23.42 -11.26
C ASP A 245 5.85 23.90 -12.71
N TRP A 246 4.64 24.34 -13.04
CA TRP A 246 4.31 24.91 -14.35
C TRP A 246 3.37 26.13 -14.25
N PRO A 247 3.87 27.32 -13.86
CA PRO A 247 3.02 28.49 -13.53
C PRO A 247 2.17 29.05 -14.69
N LYS A 248 2.25 28.45 -15.87
CA LYS A 248 1.43 28.78 -17.05
C LYS A 248 0.12 27.99 -17.11
N ALA A 249 -0.09 27.02 -16.23
CA ALA A 249 -1.33 26.26 -16.10
C ALA A 249 -1.86 26.37 -14.68
N ASN A 250 -3.15 26.06 -14.50
CA ASN A 250 -3.73 25.89 -13.17
C ASN A 250 -3.73 24.41 -12.79
N ARG A 251 -3.58 24.14 -11.49
CA ARG A 251 -3.67 22.82 -10.88
C ARG A 251 -4.71 22.84 -9.75
N THR A 252 -5.36 21.70 -9.54
CA THR A 252 -6.17 21.48 -8.33
C THR A 252 -5.28 20.89 -7.24
N TYR A 253 -5.23 21.54 -6.10
CA TYR A 253 -4.50 21.13 -4.90
C TYR A 253 -5.45 20.57 -3.84
N ALA A 254 -4.89 19.78 -2.93
CA ALA A 254 -5.51 19.52 -1.63
C ALA A 254 -4.92 20.51 -0.61
N ASP A 255 -5.78 21.30 0.03
CA ASP A 255 -5.42 22.19 1.15
C ASP A 255 -4.96 21.33 2.32
N ALA A 256 -3.66 21.31 2.59
CA ALA A 256 -3.05 20.37 3.51
C ALA A 256 -3.60 20.51 4.93
N ASN A 257 -3.48 21.70 5.52
CA ASN A 257 -3.95 21.94 6.89
C ASN A 257 -5.46 21.74 7.05
N THR A 258 -6.28 22.32 6.17
CA THR A 258 -7.74 22.19 6.29
C THR A 258 -8.18 20.74 6.07
N THR A 259 -7.55 20.02 5.14
CA THR A 259 -7.83 18.59 4.93
C THR A 259 -7.43 17.75 6.14
N PHE A 260 -6.25 18.00 6.72
CA PHE A 260 -5.76 17.24 7.86
C PHE A 260 -6.62 17.46 9.10
N ASP A 261 -7.04 18.69 9.37
CA ASP A 261 -7.91 19.00 10.51
C ASP A 261 -9.30 18.33 10.36
N ASP A 262 -9.90 18.37 9.17
CA ASP A 262 -11.16 17.67 8.88
C ASP A 262 -11.03 16.15 9.05
N LEU A 263 -9.91 15.59 8.58
CA LEU A 263 -9.59 14.17 8.74
C LEU A 263 -9.42 13.80 10.22
N LEU A 264 -8.75 14.62 11.02
CA LEU A 264 -8.61 14.41 12.46
C LEU A 264 -9.96 14.48 13.17
N GLU A 265 -10.81 15.45 12.83
CA GLU A 265 -12.16 15.57 13.43
C GLU A 265 -13.00 14.31 13.16
N LYS A 266 -12.97 13.79 11.94
CA LYS A 266 -13.85 12.70 11.51
C LYS A 266 -13.27 11.29 11.75
N TYR A 267 -11.96 11.15 11.62
CA TYR A 267 -11.26 9.86 11.56
C TYR A 267 -10.02 9.79 12.46
N GLY A 268 -9.74 10.82 13.27
CA GLY A 268 -8.57 10.86 14.16
C GLY A 268 -8.55 9.73 15.20
N ARG A 269 -9.69 9.08 15.44
CA ARG A 269 -9.76 7.78 16.10
C ARG A 269 -9.64 6.65 15.08
N SER A 270 -8.41 6.18 14.87
CA SER A 270 -8.14 5.08 13.94
C SER A 270 -8.85 3.78 14.37
N PRO A 271 -9.36 2.97 13.41
CA PRO A 271 -9.79 1.60 13.67
C PRO A 271 -8.61 0.64 13.91
N ALA A 272 -7.39 1.05 13.55
CA ALA A 272 -6.15 0.32 13.77
C ALA A 272 -5.28 1.06 14.81
N ASP A 273 -3.96 0.87 14.80
CA ASP A 273 -3.04 1.66 15.63
C ASP A 273 -2.71 3.00 15.00
N ILE A 274 -2.82 3.10 13.67
CA ILE A 274 -2.73 4.34 12.92
C ILE A 274 -3.49 4.29 11.60
N THR A 275 -4.10 5.42 11.23
CA THR A 275 -4.65 5.63 9.90
C THR A 275 -3.65 6.36 9.01
N VAL A 276 -3.42 5.86 7.80
CA VAL A 276 -2.65 6.53 6.75
C VAL A 276 -3.64 7.02 5.68
N ALA A 277 -3.87 8.32 5.61
CA ALA A 277 -4.67 8.95 4.57
C ALA A 277 -3.79 9.27 3.35
N VAL A 278 -4.16 8.75 2.19
CA VAL A 278 -3.41 8.93 0.94
C VAL A 278 -4.28 9.65 -0.08
N THR A 279 -3.80 10.79 -0.57
CA THR A 279 -4.45 11.55 -1.64
C THR A 279 -3.68 11.45 -2.95
N GLY A 280 -4.41 11.36 -4.06
CA GLY A 280 -3.86 11.50 -5.41
C GLY A 280 -3.63 12.94 -5.86
N LEU A 281 -3.98 13.93 -5.03
CA LEU A 281 -3.74 15.35 -5.28
C LEU A 281 -2.40 15.79 -4.69
N VAL A 282 -1.88 16.90 -5.21
CA VAL A 282 -0.71 17.55 -4.62
C VAL A 282 -1.16 18.35 -3.40
N LEU A 283 -0.48 18.14 -2.28
CA LEU A 283 -0.71 18.85 -1.03
C LEU A 283 -0.05 20.22 -1.06
N ALA A 284 -0.81 21.25 -0.68
CA ALA A 284 -0.31 22.60 -0.50
C ALA A 284 -1.16 23.37 0.53
N ASP A 285 -0.57 24.33 1.21
CA ASP A 285 -1.31 25.28 2.05
C ASP A 285 -1.91 26.39 1.17
N ALA A 286 -3.21 26.67 1.36
CA ALA A 286 -3.92 27.70 0.61
C ALA A 286 -3.62 29.12 1.15
N TYR A 287 -2.35 29.51 1.20
CA TYR A 287 -1.91 30.84 1.61
C TYR A 287 -2.10 31.90 0.51
N ASP A 288 -2.24 33.15 0.93
CA ASP A 288 -2.21 34.34 0.09
C ASP A 288 -1.13 35.31 0.64
N PRO A 289 -0.04 35.58 -0.10
CA PRO A 289 0.24 35.13 -1.47
C PRO A 289 0.60 33.64 -1.57
N PHE A 290 0.16 32.99 -2.65
CA PHE A 290 0.57 31.62 -2.97
C PHE A 290 1.94 31.66 -3.64
N THR A 291 2.96 31.10 -2.99
CA THR A 291 4.36 31.07 -3.45
C THR A 291 4.90 29.65 -3.32
N LYS A 292 5.69 29.18 -4.30
CA LYS A 292 6.21 27.79 -4.34
C LYS A 292 6.87 27.37 -3.02
N ASP A 293 7.62 28.29 -2.43
CA ASP A 293 8.48 28.00 -1.27
C ASP A 293 7.67 27.91 0.03
N ASP A 294 6.58 28.68 0.17
CA ASP A 294 5.82 28.75 1.43
C ASP A 294 4.64 27.77 1.49
N VAL A 295 4.16 27.29 0.34
CA VAL A 295 2.88 26.54 0.27
C VAL A 295 3.05 25.04 0.14
N ARG A 296 4.24 24.53 -0.19
CA ARG A 296 4.42 23.11 -0.53
C ARG A 296 4.43 22.23 0.72
N VAL A 297 3.51 21.26 0.77
CA VAL A 297 3.44 20.23 1.83
C VAL A 297 3.53 18.85 1.18
N LEU A 298 4.31 17.92 1.71
CA LEU A 298 4.43 16.56 1.14
C LEU A 298 3.65 15.51 1.96
N GLY A 299 3.47 15.78 3.24
CA GLY A 299 2.76 14.95 4.18
C GLY A 299 2.51 15.74 5.46
N GLN A 300 1.68 15.18 6.33
CA GLN A 300 1.38 15.78 7.61
C GLN A 300 1.05 14.70 8.64
N ALA A 301 1.63 14.83 9.83
CA ALA A 301 1.41 13.96 10.96
C ALA A 301 1.38 14.75 12.27
N ARG A 302 0.69 14.20 13.28
CA ARG A 302 0.87 14.67 14.66
C ARG A 302 1.97 13.86 15.32
N LEU A 303 2.83 14.56 16.06
CA LEU A 303 3.87 13.93 16.85
C LEU A 303 3.24 12.97 17.88
N GLY A 304 3.60 11.68 17.83
CA GLY A 304 3.06 10.66 18.74
C GLY A 304 1.63 10.20 18.43
N GLY A 305 1.25 10.17 17.15
CA GLY A 305 -0.07 9.70 16.69
C GLY A 305 -0.36 8.22 16.91
N VAL A 306 0.65 7.33 16.92
CA VAL A 306 0.39 5.87 17.05
C VAL A 306 -0.34 5.56 18.36
N CYS A 307 -1.46 4.84 18.24
CA CYS A 307 -2.40 4.49 19.32
C CYS A 307 -3.02 5.68 20.08
N ASN A 308 -2.92 6.89 19.54
CA ASN A 308 -3.62 8.03 20.13
C ASN A 308 -5.12 7.93 19.90
N VAL A 309 -5.92 8.25 20.92
CA VAL A 309 -7.39 8.13 20.85
C VAL A 309 -8.06 9.19 19.97
N ASN A 310 -7.39 10.30 19.69
CA ASN A 310 -7.98 11.47 19.03
C ASN A 310 -7.27 11.89 17.74
N TYR A 311 -6.00 11.50 17.54
CA TYR A 311 -5.20 11.96 16.39
C TYR A 311 -4.26 10.89 15.82
N SER A 312 -4.70 9.64 15.85
CA SER A 312 -3.99 8.50 15.26
C SER A 312 -4.11 8.50 13.73
N MET A 313 -3.46 9.49 13.12
CA MET A 313 -3.47 9.69 11.68
C MET A 313 -2.19 10.31 11.14
N VAL A 314 -1.81 9.88 9.94
CA VAL A 314 -0.88 10.58 9.04
C VAL A 314 -1.55 10.80 7.69
N MET A 315 -1.15 11.84 6.98
CA MET A 315 -1.60 12.14 5.61
C MET A 315 -0.39 12.27 4.70
N VAL A 316 -0.45 11.67 3.51
CA VAL A 316 0.58 11.78 2.48
C VAL A 316 -0.06 11.92 1.10
N GLU A 317 0.63 12.56 0.19
CA GLU A 317 0.29 12.48 -1.23
C GLU A 317 0.98 11.28 -1.90
N ASP A 318 0.37 10.77 -2.97
CA ASP A 318 0.96 9.76 -3.82
C ASP A 318 0.44 9.87 -5.25
N VAL A 319 1.33 9.75 -6.23
CA VAL A 319 0.91 9.52 -7.60
C VAL A 319 0.64 8.02 -7.76
N PRO A 320 -0.60 7.58 -8.06
CA PRO A 320 -0.93 6.16 -8.13
C PRO A 320 -0.02 5.39 -9.09
N MET A 321 0.36 4.18 -8.71
CA MET A 321 1.28 3.29 -9.44
C MET A 321 2.73 3.78 -9.54
N SER A 322 3.11 4.89 -8.87
CA SER A 322 4.50 5.41 -8.89
C SER A 322 5.35 4.96 -7.69
N PHE A 323 4.72 4.55 -6.60
CA PHE A 323 5.35 4.35 -5.29
C PHE A 323 6.05 5.61 -4.76
N GLY A 324 5.50 6.79 -5.07
CA GLY A 324 6.03 8.08 -4.66
C GLY A 324 5.98 8.27 -3.15
N MET A 325 4.93 7.80 -2.49
CA MET A 325 4.82 7.90 -1.02
C MET A 325 5.87 7.08 -0.25
N VAL A 326 6.62 6.18 -0.88
CA VAL A 326 7.67 5.37 -0.21
C VAL A 326 8.80 6.25 0.37
N SER A 327 9.02 7.45 -0.19
CA SER A 327 9.94 8.44 0.38
C SER A 327 9.33 9.30 1.50
N LEU A 328 8.01 9.40 1.57
CA LEU A 328 7.30 10.34 2.45
C LEU A 328 6.72 9.66 3.68
N LEU A 329 6.05 8.52 3.48
CA LEU A 329 5.34 7.80 4.52
C LEU A 329 6.25 7.39 5.71
N PRO A 330 7.51 6.96 5.51
CA PRO A 330 8.42 6.70 6.63
C PRO A 330 8.71 7.94 7.49
N HIS A 331 8.74 9.13 6.89
CA HIS A 331 8.93 10.39 7.61
C HIS A 331 7.71 10.70 8.49
N GLU A 332 6.52 10.67 7.90
CA GLU A 332 5.28 10.94 8.64
C GLU A 332 4.99 9.90 9.73
N LEU A 333 5.29 8.62 9.46
CA LEU A 333 5.20 7.57 10.48
C LEU A 333 6.28 7.76 11.57
N GLY A 334 7.44 8.35 11.24
CA GLY A 334 8.45 8.74 12.21
C GLY A 334 7.92 9.77 13.20
N HIS A 335 7.25 10.80 12.71
CA HIS A 335 6.49 11.76 13.53
C HIS A 335 5.42 11.06 14.37
N ALA A 336 4.63 10.19 13.77
CA ALA A 336 3.58 9.46 14.50
C ALA A 336 4.15 8.51 15.58
N LEU A 337 5.36 8.00 15.40
CA LEU A 337 6.13 7.24 16.39
C LEU A 337 6.93 8.13 17.35
N GLY A 338 6.79 9.44 17.23
CA GLY A 338 7.28 10.42 18.19
C GLY A 338 8.70 10.95 17.94
N ALA A 339 9.27 10.74 16.76
CA ALA A 339 10.48 11.44 16.34
C ALA A 339 10.11 12.81 15.78
N PRO A 340 10.59 13.94 16.34
CA PRO A 340 10.50 15.23 15.67
C PRO A 340 11.49 15.30 14.49
N HIS A 341 11.50 16.39 13.74
CA HIS A 341 12.55 16.63 12.75
C HIS A 341 13.96 16.57 13.38
N ASP A 342 14.92 16.04 12.63
CA ASP A 342 16.33 16.03 13.02
C ASP A 342 16.82 17.48 13.19
N GLY A 343 17.31 17.82 14.39
CA GLY A 343 17.62 19.21 14.74
C GLY A 343 16.79 19.71 15.92
N LEU A 344 15.57 19.19 16.08
CA LEU A 344 14.63 19.60 17.11
C LEU A 344 14.73 18.73 18.37
N ILE A 345 14.17 19.24 19.46
CA ILE A 345 14.20 18.58 20.77
C ILE A 345 12.78 18.51 21.31
N TYR A 346 12.35 17.31 21.70
CA TYR A 346 11.06 17.07 22.34
C TYR A 346 11.16 16.20 23.59
N THR A 347 10.25 16.36 24.56
CA THR A 347 10.29 15.60 25.82
C THR A 347 9.05 14.72 25.98
N TRP A 348 9.20 13.42 25.77
CA TRP A 348 8.12 12.44 25.98
C TRP A 348 7.89 12.06 27.45
N ASN A 349 8.94 12.10 28.27
CA ASN A 349 8.84 11.80 29.69
C ASN A 349 9.92 12.52 30.50
N LYS A 350 9.64 12.81 31.78
CA LYS A 350 10.55 13.53 32.68
C LYS A 350 11.86 12.79 33.00
N ARG A 351 12.00 11.53 32.57
CA ARG A 351 13.14 10.65 32.89
C ARG A 351 14.14 10.51 31.74
N LEU A 352 13.76 10.92 30.53
CA LEU A 352 14.65 11.12 29.41
C LEU A 352 14.80 12.63 29.29
N SER A 353 15.93 13.15 29.77
CA SER A 353 16.26 14.55 29.54
C SER A 353 16.15 14.82 28.04
N PRO A 354 15.43 15.87 27.59
CA PRO A 354 15.50 16.34 26.22
C PRO A 354 16.98 16.45 25.84
N ARG A 355 17.44 15.64 24.89
CA ARG A 355 18.88 15.57 24.59
C ARG A 355 19.25 16.70 23.64
N LEU A 356 20.22 17.50 24.09
CA LEU A 356 20.75 18.67 23.40
C LEU A 356 21.52 18.32 22.11
N ASP A 357 21.70 17.04 21.79
CA ASP A 357 22.53 16.56 20.67
C ASP A 357 21.76 16.26 19.38
N CYS A 358 20.42 16.29 19.41
CA CYS A 358 19.61 16.34 18.18
C CYS A 358 19.92 17.59 17.35
N ARG A 359 20.43 18.65 18.00
CA ARG A 359 21.05 19.81 17.35
C ARG A 359 22.56 19.70 17.43
N LYS A 360 23.27 19.45 16.32
CA LYS A 360 24.74 19.62 16.34
C LYS A 360 25.17 20.97 15.76
N ASN A 361 25.34 21.93 16.66
CA ASN A 361 26.21 23.09 16.45
C ASN A 361 27.67 22.63 16.28
N ARG A 362 28.16 22.51 15.03
CA ARG A 362 29.54 22.87 14.67
C ARG A 362 29.57 23.34 13.20
N LYS A 363 29.50 24.66 13.03
CA LYS A 363 29.98 25.42 11.86
C LYS A 363 29.72 24.77 10.49
N GLY A 364 28.53 25.00 9.93
CA GLY A 364 28.31 24.98 8.48
C GLY A 364 28.09 23.61 7.81
N SER A 365 27.66 22.59 8.56
CA SER A 365 27.26 21.29 7.99
C SER A 365 25.74 21.22 7.91
N ASN A 366 25.21 20.91 6.72
CA ASN A 366 23.82 20.51 6.51
C ASN A 366 23.45 19.36 7.47
N TYR A 367 22.16 19.22 7.81
CA TYR A 367 21.61 18.03 8.43
C TYR A 367 22.13 16.77 7.70
N GLY A 368 22.37 15.67 8.41
CA GLY A 368 22.64 14.42 7.72
C GLY A 368 21.44 14.08 6.83
N HIS A 369 21.68 13.40 5.71
CA HIS A 369 20.63 12.92 4.81
C HIS A 369 19.86 11.76 5.48
N PHE A 370 18.99 12.09 6.44
CA PHE A 370 18.19 11.16 7.25
C PHE A 370 16.69 11.32 6.95
N ILE A 371 15.90 10.28 7.25
CA ILE A 371 14.45 10.24 7.01
C ILE A 371 13.76 11.45 7.66
N MET A 372 14.12 11.82 8.89
CA MET A 372 13.50 12.95 9.61
C MET A 372 14.11 14.31 9.26
N HIS A 373 14.82 14.44 8.13
CA HIS A 373 15.30 15.73 7.66
C HIS A 373 14.08 16.62 7.31
N PRO A 374 14.02 17.88 7.78
CA PRO A 374 12.83 18.73 7.61
C PRO A 374 12.50 19.07 6.15
N SER A 375 13.52 19.21 5.30
CA SER A 375 13.35 19.54 3.87
C SER A 375 13.65 18.39 2.89
N GLU A 376 14.19 17.25 3.35
CA GLU A 376 14.61 16.14 2.47
C GLU A 376 14.11 14.79 3.03
N PRO A 377 12.80 14.53 3.10
CA PRO A 377 12.26 13.33 3.74
C PRO A 377 12.64 12.02 3.01
N GLY A 378 13.00 12.07 1.72
CA GLY A 378 13.24 10.89 0.88
C GLY A 378 14.49 10.03 1.18
N ASN A 379 15.19 10.32 2.27
CA ASN A 379 16.39 9.63 2.70
C ASN A 379 16.14 8.20 3.20
N VAL A 380 17.19 7.38 3.28
CA VAL A 380 17.04 5.92 3.49
C VAL A 380 17.11 5.50 4.96
N LYS A 381 17.73 6.31 5.83
CA LYS A 381 18.03 5.92 7.21
C LYS A 381 17.55 6.93 8.23
N PHE A 382 17.14 6.45 9.41
CA PHE A 382 16.87 7.31 10.57
C PHE A 382 18.18 7.72 11.25
N SER A 383 18.21 8.92 11.81
CA SER A 383 19.31 9.35 12.68
C SER A 383 19.23 8.60 14.03
N ASN A 384 20.32 8.58 14.78
CA ASN A 384 20.29 8.04 16.15
C ASN A 384 19.35 8.86 17.06
N CYS A 385 19.18 10.16 16.81
CA CYS A 385 18.23 10.99 17.56
C CYS A 385 16.79 10.52 17.31
N SER A 386 16.38 10.35 16.04
CA SER A 386 15.03 9.88 15.71
C SER A 386 14.76 8.51 16.34
N LYS A 387 15.73 7.58 16.26
CA LYS A 387 15.63 6.24 16.89
C LYS A 387 15.43 6.32 18.40
N GLU A 388 16.19 7.17 19.10
CA GLU A 388 16.03 7.37 20.55
C GLU A 388 14.67 7.98 20.91
N HIS A 389 14.16 8.92 20.11
CA HIS A 389 12.83 9.52 20.31
C HIS A 389 11.71 8.51 20.11
N MET A 390 11.77 7.68 19.06
CA MET A 390 10.78 6.63 18.84
C MET A 390 10.75 5.65 20.00
N ILE A 391 11.92 5.18 20.45
CA ILE A 391 12.04 4.32 21.63
C ILE A 391 11.45 4.99 22.88
N ALA A 392 11.71 6.27 23.08
CA ALA A 392 11.21 7.03 24.20
C ALA A 392 9.67 7.09 24.21
N PHE A 393 9.07 7.45 23.08
CA PHE A 393 7.62 7.52 22.89
C PHE A 393 6.97 6.15 23.09
N ILE A 394 7.48 5.11 22.42
CA ILE A 394 6.92 3.75 22.47
C ILE A 394 6.92 3.23 23.91
N SER A 395 7.93 3.56 24.71
CA SER A 395 7.98 3.19 26.13
C SER A 395 6.89 3.84 27.01
N THR A 396 6.16 4.83 26.49
CA THR A 396 5.03 5.49 27.16
C THR A 396 3.67 4.96 26.72
N LEU A 397 3.61 4.15 25.65
CA LEU A 397 2.37 3.61 25.11
C LEU A 397 1.69 2.65 26.10
N PRO A 398 0.34 2.63 26.14
CA PRO A 398 -0.40 1.69 26.96
C PRO A 398 -0.25 0.26 26.43
N THR A 399 -0.36 -0.75 27.30
CA THR A 399 -0.27 -2.17 26.91
C THR A 399 -1.26 -2.55 25.81
N SER A 400 -2.44 -1.93 25.78
CA SER A 400 -3.45 -2.15 24.72
C SER A 400 -2.98 -1.74 23.32
N CYS A 401 -1.93 -0.93 23.19
CA CYS A 401 -1.30 -0.59 21.91
C CYS A 401 -0.39 -1.71 21.38
N PHE A 402 -0.01 -2.66 22.24
CA PHE A 402 0.84 -3.80 21.88
C PHE A 402 0.01 -5.06 21.60
N GLU A 403 -1.30 -4.98 21.77
CA GLU A 403 -2.25 -6.05 21.50
C GLU A 403 -2.80 -5.88 20.07
N LEU A 404 -2.57 -6.89 19.21
CA LEU A 404 -3.10 -6.89 17.86
C LEU A 404 -4.64 -6.91 17.88
N LYS A 405 -5.29 -5.90 17.28
CA LYS A 405 -6.75 -5.82 17.12
C LYS A 405 -7.24 -6.73 16.00
N SER A 406 -6.42 -6.97 14.98
CA SER A 406 -6.69 -7.91 13.88
C SER A 406 -6.85 -9.35 14.34
N LYS A 407 -6.36 -9.70 15.54
CA LYS A 407 -6.54 -11.04 16.13
C LYS A 407 -7.95 -11.34 16.66
N GLN A 408 -8.94 -10.46 16.46
CA GLN A 408 -10.27 -10.61 17.06
C GLN A 408 -11.40 -10.88 16.06
N ASN A 409 -11.14 -11.59 14.96
CA ASN A 409 -12.17 -12.26 14.16
C ASN A 409 -11.74 -13.65 13.65
N CYS A 410 -10.97 -14.41 14.43
CA CYS A 410 -11.00 -15.88 14.35
C CYS A 410 -12.26 -16.45 15.01
N THR A 411 -13.41 -15.86 14.71
CA THR A 411 -14.59 -16.61 14.35
C THR A 411 -14.76 -16.33 12.87
N THR A 412 -14.16 -17.16 12.02
CA THR A 412 -14.97 -17.62 10.91
C THR A 412 -16.23 -18.16 11.58
N ASP A 413 -17.30 -17.34 11.64
CA ASP A 413 -18.58 -17.91 11.30
C ASP A 413 -18.30 -18.50 9.94
N VAL A 414 -18.02 -19.80 9.93
CA VAL A 414 -17.72 -20.52 8.72
C VAL A 414 -19.02 -20.39 7.95
N LYS A 415 -19.09 -19.41 7.05
CA LYS A 415 -20.27 -19.25 6.23
C LYS A 415 -20.24 -20.48 5.35
N GLU A 416 -21.34 -21.21 5.38
CA GLU A 416 -21.55 -22.35 4.50
C GLU A 416 -21.08 -21.99 3.08
N LEU A 417 -20.41 -22.92 2.42
CA LEU A 417 -19.94 -22.74 1.06
C LEU A 417 -21.11 -22.23 0.19
N PRO A 418 -20.86 -21.32 -0.78
CA PRO A 418 -21.93 -20.62 -1.51
C PRO A 418 -22.98 -21.54 -2.15
N GLY A 419 -22.57 -22.75 -2.53
CA GLY A 419 -23.38 -23.80 -3.11
C GLY A 419 -24.32 -24.51 -2.13
N VAL A 420 -24.14 -24.38 -0.81
CA VAL A 420 -25.01 -25.01 0.20
C VAL A 420 -26.41 -24.41 0.16
N SER A 421 -26.53 -23.10 -0.05
CA SER A 421 -27.80 -22.37 -0.12
C SER A 421 -28.18 -21.93 -1.55
N VAL A 422 -27.42 -22.36 -2.56
CA VAL A 422 -27.62 -21.88 -3.94
C VAL A 422 -28.88 -22.45 -4.58
N ASN A 423 -29.69 -21.58 -5.18
CA ASN A 423 -30.81 -22.00 -6.01
C ASN A 423 -30.39 -22.03 -7.49
N LEU A 424 -30.03 -23.22 -7.99
CA LEU A 424 -29.61 -23.42 -9.39
C LEU A 424 -30.64 -22.95 -10.41
N THR A 425 -31.93 -22.94 -10.06
CA THR A 425 -32.99 -22.40 -10.95
C THR A 425 -32.83 -20.89 -11.15
N ASN A 426 -32.42 -20.16 -10.12
CA ASN A 426 -32.15 -18.72 -10.23
C ASN A 426 -30.90 -18.46 -11.08
N ILE A 427 -29.88 -19.31 -10.98
CA ILE A 427 -28.71 -19.26 -11.86
C ILE A 427 -29.14 -19.48 -13.32
N CYS A 428 -30.01 -20.47 -13.59
CA CYS A 428 -30.55 -20.69 -14.94
C CYS A 428 -31.40 -19.53 -15.46
N LYS A 429 -32.17 -18.85 -14.59
CA LYS A 429 -32.92 -17.65 -14.96
C LYS A 429 -32.02 -16.48 -15.36
N LEU A 430 -30.92 -16.31 -14.65
CA LEU A 430 -29.92 -15.28 -14.96
C LEU A 430 -29.16 -15.59 -16.25
N ALA A 431 -28.71 -16.83 -16.42
CA ALA A 431 -27.93 -17.26 -17.58
C ALA A 431 -28.76 -17.36 -18.86
N HIS A 432 -30.04 -17.76 -18.74
CA HIS A 432 -30.94 -17.98 -19.87
C HIS A 432 -32.31 -17.35 -19.65
N PRO A 433 -32.42 -16.00 -19.64
CA PRO A 433 -33.66 -15.30 -19.30
C PRO A 433 -34.82 -15.54 -20.29
N ASN A 434 -34.52 -16.05 -21.49
CA ASN A 434 -35.49 -16.25 -22.57
C ASN A 434 -36.02 -17.70 -22.68
N PHE A 435 -35.70 -18.58 -21.73
CA PHE A 435 -36.24 -19.94 -21.70
C PHE A 435 -37.73 -19.93 -21.36
N LEU A 436 -38.52 -20.77 -22.05
CA LEU A 436 -39.97 -20.89 -21.84
C LEU A 436 -40.28 -21.38 -20.42
N ARG A 437 -39.48 -22.33 -19.93
CA ARG A 437 -39.40 -22.80 -18.54
C ARG A 437 -37.96 -23.18 -18.20
N TRP A 438 -37.55 -23.02 -16.95
CA TRP A 438 -36.22 -23.42 -16.49
C TRP A 438 -36.28 -24.76 -15.79
N ASN A 439 -35.60 -25.75 -16.36
CA ASN A 439 -35.41 -27.06 -15.76
C ASN A 439 -33.91 -27.28 -15.54
N VAL A 440 -33.52 -27.65 -14.32
CA VAL A 440 -32.12 -27.90 -13.96
C VAL A 440 -31.84 -29.38 -14.09
N GLN A 441 -30.94 -29.77 -15.00
CA GLN A 441 -30.41 -31.13 -15.06
C GLN A 441 -29.03 -31.16 -14.42
N ARG A 442 -28.86 -31.97 -13.38
CA ARG A 442 -27.56 -32.16 -12.71
C ARG A 442 -26.85 -33.38 -13.28
N PHE A 443 -25.54 -33.27 -13.43
CA PHE A 443 -24.68 -34.42 -13.69
C PHE A 443 -24.11 -34.86 -12.35
N GLU A 444 -24.67 -35.95 -11.82
CA GLU A 444 -24.17 -36.58 -10.61
C GLU A 444 -22.68 -36.90 -10.77
N GLU A 445 -21.92 -36.79 -9.67
CA GLU A 445 -20.48 -37.10 -9.59
C GLU A 445 -19.51 -36.13 -10.30
N ASN A 446 -19.97 -35.31 -11.25
CA ASN A 446 -19.08 -34.48 -12.07
C ASN A 446 -19.12 -32.97 -11.75
N CYS A 447 -19.80 -32.58 -10.67
CA CYS A 447 -19.92 -31.17 -10.26
C CYS A 447 -20.38 -30.23 -11.37
N ARG A 448 -21.33 -30.70 -12.19
CA ARG A 448 -21.85 -29.97 -13.35
C ARG A 448 -23.37 -29.99 -13.40
N PHE A 449 -23.95 -29.00 -14.05
CA PHE A 449 -25.36 -28.95 -14.36
C PHE A 449 -25.61 -28.25 -15.69
N GLN A 450 -26.78 -28.48 -16.26
CA GLN A 450 -27.29 -27.80 -17.44
C GLN A 450 -28.63 -27.14 -17.13
N CYS A 451 -28.86 -26.02 -17.79
CA CYS A 451 -30.15 -25.37 -17.84
C CYS A 451 -30.88 -25.83 -19.10
N CYS A 452 -32.08 -26.38 -18.94
CA CYS A 452 -32.89 -26.91 -20.02
C CYS A 452 -34.25 -26.20 -20.09
N SER A 453 -34.82 -26.14 -21.29
CA SER A 453 -36.15 -25.61 -21.54
C SER A 453 -36.91 -26.48 -22.54
N PRO A 454 -38.24 -26.64 -22.41
CA PRO A 454 -39.05 -27.27 -23.45
C PRO A 454 -38.94 -26.48 -24.77
N ARG A 455 -38.94 -27.19 -25.90
CA ARG A 455 -38.93 -26.55 -27.23
C ARG A 455 -40.26 -25.91 -27.61
N SER A 456 -41.35 -26.37 -27.01
CA SER A 456 -42.69 -25.78 -27.15
C SER A 456 -43.46 -25.88 -25.83
N LEU A 457 -44.52 -25.09 -25.67
CA LEU A 457 -45.33 -25.07 -24.44
C LEU A 457 -46.15 -26.36 -24.21
N GLU A 458 -46.35 -27.17 -25.26
CA GLU A 458 -47.16 -28.41 -25.24
C GLU A 458 -46.31 -29.69 -25.46
N GLY A 459 -45.00 -29.55 -25.70
CA GLY A 459 -44.09 -30.66 -25.99
C GLY A 459 -43.21 -31.06 -24.81
N ASN A 460 -42.85 -32.35 -24.74
CA ASN A 460 -41.94 -32.89 -23.72
C ASN A 460 -40.45 -32.85 -24.14
N ASP A 461 -40.14 -32.44 -25.37
CA ASP A 461 -38.76 -32.38 -25.87
C ASP A 461 -38.01 -31.18 -25.26
N LEU A 462 -36.95 -31.47 -24.52
CA LEU A 462 -36.09 -30.48 -23.88
C LEU A 462 -34.92 -30.09 -24.79
N ALA A 463 -34.61 -28.79 -24.83
CA ALA A 463 -33.35 -28.25 -25.31
C ALA A 463 -32.53 -27.75 -24.12
N CYS A 464 -31.29 -28.23 -24.00
CA CYS A 464 -30.38 -27.86 -22.92
C CYS A 464 -29.27 -26.93 -23.45
N GLY A 465 -28.88 -25.96 -22.62
CA GLY A 465 -27.73 -25.08 -22.86
C GLY A 465 -26.39 -25.77 -22.61
N ALA A 466 -25.31 -24.99 -22.63
CA ALA A 466 -23.98 -25.49 -22.29
C ALA A 466 -23.90 -25.96 -20.83
N GLU A 467 -22.96 -26.85 -20.53
CA GLU A 467 -22.69 -27.29 -19.16
C GLU A 467 -22.06 -26.19 -18.32
N HIS A 468 -22.57 -26.02 -17.11
CA HIS A 468 -22.05 -25.11 -16.10
C HIS A 468 -21.48 -25.89 -14.92
N PHE A 469 -20.49 -25.32 -14.24
CA PHE A 469 -19.96 -25.88 -13.00
C PHE A 469 -20.92 -25.59 -11.84
N LEU A 470 -21.10 -26.58 -10.96
CA LEU A 470 -21.76 -26.37 -9.68
C LEU A 470 -20.85 -25.52 -8.77
N PRO A 471 -21.40 -24.50 -8.08
CA PRO A 471 -20.66 -23.74 -7.08
C PRO A 471 -20.18 -24.65 -5.94
N ASP A 472 -19.05 -24.30 -5.32
CA ASP A 472 -18.54 -25.02 -4.16
C ASP A 472 -19.58 -25.05 -3.04
N GLY A 473 -19.80 -26.21 -2.44
CA GLY A 473 -20.84 -26.48 -1.45
C GLY A 473 -22.11 -27.12 -2.01
N ALA A 474 -22.32 -27.07 -3.33
CA ALA A 474 -23.53 -27.61 -3.95
C ALA A 474 -23.56 -29.14 -3.89
N ASP A 475 -24.76 -29.70 -3.69
CA ASP A 475 -24.99 -31.14 -3.71
C ASP A 475 -24.68 -31.73 -5.10
N CYS A 476 -23.84 -32.78 -5.12
CA CYS A 476 -23.46 -33.53 -6.31
C CYS A 476 -23.89 -35.01 -6.25
N GLY A 477 -24.86 -35.32 -5.39
CA GLY A 477 -25.44 -36.66 -5.22
C GLY A 477 -24.84 -37.48 -4.07
N HIS A 478 -25.64 -38.39 -3.52
CA HIS A 478 -25.26 -39.32 -2.44
C HIS A 478 -24.71 -38.65 -1.17
N GLY A 479 -25.20 -37.45 -0.83
CA GLY A 479 -24.74 -36.70 0.34
C GLY A 479 -23.31 -36.15 0.21
N ARG A 480 -22.80 -36.09 -1.03
CA ARG A 480 -21.52 -35.47 -1.39
C ARG A 480 -21.76 -34.04 -1.89
N ARG A 481 -20.72 -33.22 -1.78
CA ARG A 481 -20.72 -31.82 -2.24
C ARG A 481 -19.59 -31.55 -3.21
N CYS A 482 -19.72 -30.47 -3.97
CA CYS A 482 -18.65 -29.96 -4.83
C CYS A 482 -17.68 -29.09 -4.03
N VAL A 483 -16.38 -29.37 -4.13
CA VAL A 483 -15.32 -28.48 -3.66
C VAL A 483 -14.22 -28.45 -4.71
N LYS A 484 -13.84 -27.26 -5.17
CA LYS A 484 -12.83 -27.05 -6.22
C LYS A 484 -13.11 -27.89 -7.48
N GLY A 485 -14.38 -28.00 -7.86
CA GLY A 485 -14.81 -28.75 -9.04
C GLY A 485 -14.80 -30.28 -8.90
N THR A 486 -14.57 -30.82 -7.70
CA THR A 486 -14.57 -32.27 -7.44
C THR A 486 -15.74 -32.67 -6.54
N CYS A 487 -16.41 -33.78 -6.85
CA CYS A 487 -17.51 -34.31 -6.04
C CYS A 487 -16.97 -35.26 -4.98
N GLY A 488 -17.14 -34.92 -3.70
CA GLY A 488 -16.61 -35.70 -2.59
C GLY A 488 -17.41 -35.53 -1.29
N TYR A 489 -17.05 -36.31 -0.27
CA TYR A 489 -17.66 -36.17 1.04
C TYR A 489 -17.07 -34.94 1.72
N TYR A 490 -17.79 -33.81 1.65
CA TYR A 490 -17.44 -32.57 2.31
C TYR A 490 -18.60 -32.08 3.17
N ASP A 491 -18.30 -31.47 4.31
CA ASP A 491 -19.32 -30.74 5.08
C ASP A 491 -19.75 -29.45 4.37
N GLU A 492 -20.68 -28.71 4.98
CA GLU A 492 -21.19 -27.45 4.44
C GLU A 492 -20.14 -26.33 4.41
N TYR A 493 -18.96 -26.57 4.95
CA TYR A 493 -17.85 -25.63 5.03
C TYR A 493 -16.67 -26.02 4.13
N GLY A 494 -16.76 -27.16 3.44
CA GLY A 494 -15.75 -27.66 2.52
C GLY A 494 -14.69 -28.56 3.16
N ALA A 495 -14.83 -28.94 4.43
CA ALA A 495 -13.91 -29.86 5.08
C ALA A 495 -14.22 -31.31 4.69
N PRO A 496 -13.21 -32.16 4.41
CA PRO A 496 -13.42 -33.58 4.13
C PRO A 496 -14.14 -34.29 5.28
N THR A 497 -15.14 -35.08 4.95
CA THR A 497 -15.90 -35.90 5.90
C THR A 497 -15.81 -37.37 5.52
N THR A 498 -16.00 -38.26 6.49
CA THR A 498 -16.12 -39.69 6.22
C THR A 498 -17.52 -40.02 5.68
N PRO A 499 -17.67 -41.04 4.83
CA PRO A 499 -18.98 -41.50 4.40
C PRO A 499 -19.82 -41.85 5.62
N ARG A 500 -21.02 -41.27 5.74
CA ARG A 500 -21.96 -41.70 6.77
C ARG A 500 -22.28 -43.17 6.54
N GLN A 501 -21.89 -44.04 7.48
CA GLN A 501 -22.36 -45.43 7.48
C GLN A 501 -23.89 -45.39 7.59
N ILE A 502 -24.56 -45.88 6.55
CA ILE A 502 -26.01 -45.99 6.50
C ILE A 502 -26.39 -47.04 7.56
N ALA A 503 -27.15 -46.63 8.57
CA ALA A 503 -27.83 -47.52 9.50
C ALA A 503 -29.12 -48.06 8.86
#